data_AF-A0A964PDM5-F1
#
_entry.id   AF-A0A964PDM5-F1
#
_cell.length_a   1.000
_cell.length_b   1.000
_cell.length_c   1.000
_cell.angle_alpha   90.00
_cell.angle_beta   90.00
_cell.angle_gamma   90.00
#
_symmetry.space_group_name_H-M   'P 1'
#
loop_
_entity.id
_entity.type
_entity.pdbx_description
1 polymer ?
#
loop_
_entity_poly.entity_id
_entity_poly.type
_entity_poly.pdbx_seq_one_letter_code
_entity_poly.pdbx_strand_id
1 'polypeptide(L)'
;MRRCSLVCRRSPATLKGDAVDIEKFAWLQNNPADAGRYINITSVIMDDPEFGKNTGTYRCQVRDGKRISINPEPTQHGWRLLTSMRKRGDKVAKVAIAVGADPFTFCASSTKMAGYQEDELEFAGGLRGRALEVVKCETSDIRVPAHAEMIIEGEVPLDEGLDEGPYGEMYGYLGPMKPNNFYMNIQCITHREKPWILNSFTGLTCAMPRILGRTSHDVPAVEEIWRFFGRQLHGGRDPS
;
A
#
# COMPACT_ATOMS: atom_id res chain seq x y z
N MET A 1 -12.44 4.03 20.51
CA MET A 1 -11.67 3.33 19.45
C MET A 1 -10.33 4.04 19.27
N ARG A 2 -9.22 3.32 19.09
CA ARG A 2 -7.86 3.91 19.03
C ARG A 2 -7.60 4.59 17.67
N ARG A 3 -7.03 5.81 17.68
CA ARG A 3 -6.68 6.58 16.46
C ARG A 3 -5.21 6.38 16.04
N CYS A 4 -4.87 6.84 14.85
CA CYS A 4 -3.55 6.75 14.22
C CYS A 4 -2.46 7.47 15.02
N SER A 5 -2.81 8.47 15.84
CA SER A 5 -1.96 9.01 16.92
C SER A 5 -1.50 7.99 17.98
N LEU A 6 -1.88 6.71 17.86
CA LEU A 6 -1.32 5.57 18.61
C LEU A 6 -0.52 4.60 17.73
N VAL A 7 -0.39 4.87 16.42
CA VAL A 7 0.71 4.30 15.62
C VAL A 7 1.96 4.64 16.41
N CYS A 8 2.72 3.63 16.81
CA CYS A 8 3.83 3.76 17.75
C CYS A 8 3.41 3.84 19.23
N ARG A 9 3.73 2.78 19.99
CA ARG A 9 3.69 2.78 21.46
C ARG A 9 4.76 3.69 22.12
N ARG A 10 5.58 4.41 21.34
CA ARG A 10 6.82 5.07 21.81
C ARG A 10 6.93 6.58 21.50
N SER A 11 5.83 7.28 21.29
CA SER A 11 5.73 8.74 20.97
C SER A 11 5.64 9.02 19.45
N PRO A 12 4.42 9.05 18.89
CA PRO A 12 4.21 9.47 17.52
C PRO A 12 4.24 10.99 17.35
N ALA A 13 4.75 11.43 16.21
CA ALA A 13 4.54 12.79 15.71
C ALA A 13 3.43 12.77 14.67
N THR A 14 2.55 13.76 14.72
CA THR A 14 1.46 13.95 13.76
C THR A 14 1.59 15.33 13.12
N LEU A 15 1.76 15.35 11.81
CA LEU A 15 1.88 16.55 10.98
C LEU A 15 0.54 16.78 10.27
N LYS A 16 -0.04 17.97 10.44
CA LYS A 16 -1.29 18.42 9.80
C LYS A 16 -1.16 19.86 9.31
N GLY A 17 -1.98 20.25 8.34
CA GLY A 17 -1.98 21.62 7.80
C GLY A 17 -0.61 22.00 7.25
N ASP A 18 -0.08 23.15 7.65
CA ASP A 18 1.21 23.68 7.15
C ASP A 18 2.43 22.90 7.63
N ALA A 19 2.28 22.05 8.65
CA ALA A 19 3.36 21.16 9.09
C ALA A 19 3.57 19.97 8.13
N VAL A 20 2.61 19.68 7.24
CA VAL A 20 2.72 18.61 6.25
C VAL A 20 3.76 19.00 5.21
N ASP A 21 4.86 18.25 5.21
CA ASP A 21 5.88 18.29 4.18
C ASP A 21 6.50 16.90 4.04
N ILE A 22 6.07 16.16 3.03
CA ILE A 22 6.55 14.81 2.74
C ILE A 22 8.00 14.82 2.23
N GLU A 23 8.52 15.94 1.71
CA GLU A 23 9.87 16.00 1.14
C GLU A 23 10.97 16.01 2.20
N LYS A 24 10.61 16.26 3.47
CA LYS A 24 11.52 16.23 4.64
C LYS A 24 11.97 14.82 5.02
N PHE A 25 11.33 13.78 4.51
CA PHE A 25 11.73 12.40 4.79
C PHE A 25 12.71 11.88 3.73
N ALA A 26 13.51 10.87 4.11
CA ALA A 26 14.61 10.34 3.32
C ALA A 26 14.14 9.39 2.19
N TRP A 27 13.26 9.88 1.31
CA TRP A 27 12.83 9.13 0.12
C TRP A 27 13.95 9.03 -0.91
N LEU A 28 14.00 7.91 -1.61
CA LEU A 28 15.05 7.60 -2.57
C LEU A 28 14.53 7.71 -4.00
N GLN A 29 15.36 8.29 -4.86
CA GLN A 29 15.28 8.12 -6.31
C GLN A 29 16.26 6.99 -6.67
N ASN A 30 15.73 5.86 -7.09
CA ASN A 30 16.52 4.64 -7.25
C ASN A 30 17.30 4.62 -8.55
N ASN A 31 16.68 5.08 -9.63
CA ASN A 31 17.31 5.15 -10.95
C ASN A 31 17.50 6.62 -11.36
N PRO A 32 18.63 6.97 -12.00
CA PRO A 32 18.83 8.32 -12.51
C PRO A 32 17.75 8.79 -13.50
N ALA A 33 17.13 7.85 -14.20
CA ALA A 33 16.07 8.11 -15.18
C ALA A 33 14.65 8.06 -14.59
N ASP A 34 14.49 7.75 -13.29
CA ASP A 34 13.19 7.86 -12.63
C ASP A 34 12.76 9.33 -12.58
N ALA A 35 11.46 9.60 -12.66
CA ALA A 35 10.93 10.96 -12.60
C ALA A 35 11.05 11.66 -11.23
N GLY A 36 11.65 11.00 -10.22
CA GLY A 36 11.88 11.57 -8.90
C GLY A 36 12.02 10.53 -7.81
N ARG A 37 11.74 10.94 -6.58
CA ARG A 37 11.78 10.07 -5.39
C ARG A 37 10.48 9.27 -5.28
N TYR A 38 10.59 8.00 -4.88
CA TYR A 38 9.44 7.10 -4.78
C TYR A 38 9.33 6.43 -3.41
N ILE A 39 8.09 6.19 -3.02
CA ILE A 39 7.70 5.27 -1.95
C ILE A 39 7.20 4.00 -2.64
N ASN A 40 7.94 2.89 -2.53
CA ASN A 40 7.69 1.70 -3.35
C ASN A 40 7.57 0.38 -2.57
N ILE A 41 7.88 0.37 -1.27
CA ILE A 41 7.51 -0.71 -0.34
C ILE A 41 6.50 -0.12 0.63
N THR A 42 5.21 -0.17 0.24
CA THR A 42 4.10 0.36 1.05
C THR A 42 2.84 -0.48 0.85
N SER A 43 1.89 -0.31 1.75
CA SER A 43 0.52 -0.79 1.57
C SER A 43 -0.41 0.42 1.45
N VAL A 44 -0.99 0.62 0.27
CA VAL A 44 -1.99 1.64 -0.01
C VAL A 44 -3.36 1.07 0.30
N ILE A 45 -4.07 1.69 1.23
CA ILE A 45 -5.31 1.22 1.82
C ILE A 45 -6.44 2.18 1.41
N MET A 46 -7.48 1.61 0.83
CA MET A 46 -8.70 2.28 0.40
C MET A 46 -9.91 1.48 0.91
N ASP A 47 -11.00 2.18 1.20
CA ASP A 47 -12.24 1.59 1.68
C ASP A 47 -13.41 2.21 0.91
N ASP A 48 -14.16 1.38 0.18
CA ASP A 48 -15.36 1.78 -0.52
C ASP A 48 -16.56 0.93 -0.06
N PRO A 49 -17.70 1.53 0.32
CA PRO A 49 -18.87 0.76 0.76
C PRO A 49 -19.48 -0.19 -0.27
N GLU A 50 -19.26 0.05 -1.57
CA GLU A 50 -19.84 -0.77 -2.66
C GLU A 50 -18.83 -1.77 -3.23
N PHE A 51 -17.60 -1.30 -3.52
CA PHE A 51 -16.52 -2.11 -4.07
C PHE A 51 -15.85 -2.98 -3.00
N GLY A 52 -15.88 -2.53 -1.75
CA GLY A 52 -15.17 -3.13 -0.62
C GLY A 52 -13.82 -2.47 -0.36
N LYS A 53 -13.03 -3.10 0.49
CA LYS A 53 -11.69 -2.64 0.85
C LYS A 53 -10.66 -3.08 -0.18
N ASN A 54 -9.58 -2.32 -0.26
CA ASN A 54 -8.39 -2.71 -0.98
C ASN A 54 -7.15 -2.26 -0.22
N THR A 55 -6.25 -3.20 0.03
CA THR A 55 -4.91 -2.94 0.51
C THR A 55 -3.90 -3.47 -0.50
N GLY A 56 -3.35 -2.60 -1.33
CA GLY A 56 -2.45 -2.95 -2.43
C GLY A 56 -1.07 -2.31 -2.32
N THR A 57 -0.04 -3.02 -2.76
CA THR A 57 1.30 -2.44 -2.93
C THR A 57 1.38 -1.69 -4.24
N TYR A 58 1.33 -0.36 -4.17
CA TYR A 58 1.44 0.52 -5.33
C TYR A 58 2.65 1.45 -5.19
N ARG A 59 3.27 1.80 -6.31
CA ARG A 59 4.34 2.80 -6.30
C ARG A 59 3.75 4.18 -6.13
N CYS A 60 4.40 5.00 -5.33
CA CYS A 60 3.95 6.34 -5.02
C CYS A 60 5.06 7.36 -5.28
N GLN A 61 4.91 8.22 -6.29
CA GLN A 61 5.89 9.25 -6.61
C GLN A 61 5.71 10.43 -5.67
N VAL A 62 6.78 10.86 -4.99
CA VAL A 62 6.78 12.11 -4.23
C VAL A 62 6.84 13.26 -5.23
N ARG A 63 5.81 14.12 -5.25
CA ARG A 63 5.68 15.21 -6.22
C ARG A 63 6.21 16.52 -5.66
N ASP A 64 5.71 16.88 -4.49
CA ASP A 64 6.10 18.05 -3.70
C ASP A 64 5.75 17.78 -2.23
N GLY A 65 6.01 18.73 -1.35
CA GLY A 65 5.72 18.62 0.09
C GLY A 65 4.30 18.21 0.46
N LYS A 66 3.29 18.41 -0.41
CA LYS A 66 1.88 18.15 -0.10
C LYS A 66 1.21 17.12 -1.00
N ARG A 67 1.88 16.63 -2.05
CA ARG A 67 1.28 15.74 -3.05
C ARG A 67 2.12 14.50 -3.37
N ILE A 68 1.43 13.39 -3.56
CA ILE A 68 2.01 12.10 -3.96
C ILE A 68 1.20 11.52 -5.12
N SER A 69 1.83 11.14 -6.23
CA SER A 69 1.15 10.35 -7.26
C SER A 69 1.04 8.90 -6.82
N ILE A 70 -0.08 8.24 -7.08
CA ILE A 70 -0.31 6.83 -6.75
C ILE A 70 -0.60 6.08 -8.05
N ASN A 71 0.25 5.13 -8.40
CA ASN A 71 0.05 4.33 -9.62
C ASN A 71 -0.36 2.88 -9.27
N PRO A 72 -1.66 2.57 -9.24
CA PRO A 72 -2.13 1.21 -9.05
C PRO A 72 -2.06 0.34 -10.31
N GLU A 73 -1.78 0.87 -11.50
CA GLU A 73 -1.89 0.18 -12.81
C GLU A 73 -3.31 -0.32 -13.18
N PRO A 74 -3.74 -0.24 -14.45
CA PRO A 74 -5.11 -0.56 -14.88
C PRO A 74 -5.65 -1.94 -14.53
N THR A 75 -4.78 -2.92 -14.31
CA THR A 75 -5.15 -4.32 -14.06
C THR A 75 -5.33 -4.65 -12.59
N GLN A 76 -5.00 -3.74 -11.66
CA GLN A 76 -5.06 -4.00 -10.21
C GLN A 76 -6.39 -3.56 -9.59
N HIS A 77 -6.69 -4.11 -8.41
CA HIS A 77 -7.93 -3.83 -7.67
C HIS A 77 -8.06 -2.33 -7.31
N GLY A 78 -6.98 -1.67 -6.88
CA GLY A 78 -7.00 -0.24 -6.56
C GLY A 78 -7.40 0.64 -7.73
N TRP A 79 -6.97 0.33 -8.96
CA TRP A 79 -7.40 1.06 -10.15
C TRP A 79 -8.90 0.90 -10.42
N ARG A 80 -9.39 -0.34 -10.29
CA ARG A 80 -10.82 -0.66 -10.48
C ARG A 80 -11.68 0.05 -9.44
N LEU A 81 -11.24 0.08 -8.17
CA LEU A 81 -11.90 0.79 -7.08
C LEU A 81 -12.00 2.29 -7.39
N LEU A 82 -10.87 2.97 -7.64
CA LEU A 82 -10.87 4.42 -7.92
C LEU A 82 -11.69 4.76 -9.18
N THR A 83 -11.61 3.93 -10.22
CA THR A 83 -12.40 4.11 -11.43
C THR A 83 -13.89 3.86 -11.19
N SER A 84 -14.25 2.92 -10.31
CA SER A 84 -15.64 2.66 -9.93
C SER A 84 -16.25 3.87 -9.21
N MET A 85 -15.54 4.41 -8.21
CA MET A 85 -15.93 5.63 -7.51
C MET A 85 -16.10 6.82 -8.48
N ARG A 86 -15.15 7.00 -9.40
CA ARG A 86 -15.23 8.02 -10.46
C ARG A 86 -16.49 7.86 -11.31
N LYS A 87 -16.80 6.63 -11.75
CA LYS A 87 -17.99 6.34 -12.58
C LYS A 87 -19.30 6.56 -11.82
N ARG A 88 -19.31 6.32 -10.52
CA ARG A 88 -20.45 6.59 -9.63
C ARG A 88 -20.69 8.08 -9.41
N GLY A 89 -19.70 8.93 -9.73
CA GLY A 89 -19.77 10.38 -9.61
C GLY A 89 -19.12 10.94 -8.35
N ASP A 90 -18.38 10.11 -7.60
CA ASP A 90 -17.61 10.58 -6.47
C ASP A 90 -16.51 11.55 -6.92
N LYS A 91 -16.28 12.58 -6.12
CA LYS A 91 -15.28 13.61 -6.41
C LYS A 91 -13.91 13.31 -5.81
N VAL A 92 -13.89 12.67 -4.65
CA VAL A 92 -12.68 12.36 -3.91
C VAL A 92 -12.74 10.94 -3.36
N ALA A 93 -11.62 10.24 -3.40
CA ALA A 93 -11.43 8.98 -2.70
C ALA A 93 -10.48 9.20 -1.51
N LYS A 94 -10.84 8.72 -0.32
CA LYS A 94 -9.94 8.75 0.84
C LYS A 94 -8.94 7.62 0.72
N VAL A 95 -7.66 7.91 0.96
CA VAL A 95 -6.58 6.93 0.82
C VAL A 95 -5.62 7.07 2.01
N ALA A 96 -5.11 5.94 2.48
CA ALA A 96 -4.03 5.89 3.45
C ALA A 96 -2.86 5.05 2.92
N ILE A 97 -1.62 5.49 3.15
CA ILE A 97 -0.41 4.75 2.78
C ILE A 97 0.30 4.35 4.06
N ALA A 98 0.43 3.05 4.29
CA ALA A 98 1.22 2.50 5.39
C ALA A 98 2.63 2.18 4.93
N VAL A 99 3.61 2.87 5.50
CA VAL A 99 5.05 2.69 5.25
C VAL A 99 5.66 1.97 6.44
N GLY A 100 6.50 0.96 6.19
CA GLY A 100 7.12 0.18 7.25
C GLY A 100 6.13 -0.65 8.07
N ALA A 101 5.06 -1.12 7.45
CA ALA A 101 4.17 -2.11 8.07
C ALA A 101 4.91 -3.44 8.32
N ASP A 102 4.32 -4.33 9.12
CA ASP A 102 4.94 -5.62 9.36
C ASP A 102 5.00 -6.47 8.07
N PRO A 103 5.96 -7.43 7.99
CA PRO A 103 6.16 -8.22 6.77
C PRO A 103 4.92 -8.95 6.29
N PHE A 104 4.01 -9.38 7.18
CA PHE A 104 2.80 -10.10 6.77
C PHE A 104 1.81 -9.16 6.09
N THR A 105 1.65 -7.92 6.59
CA THR A 105 0.86 -6.91 5.90
C THR A 105 1.42 -6.60 4.52
N PHE A 106 2.73 -6.41 4.40
CA PHE A 106 3.35 -6.14 3.09
C PHE A 106 3.21 -7.33 2.12
N CYS A 107 3.37 -8.56 2.61
CA CYS A 107 3.14 -9.76 1.80
C CYS A 107 1.69 -9.82 1.32
N ALA A 108 0.72 -9.67 2.23
CA ALA A 108 -0.69 -9.67 1.89
C ALA A 108 -1.03 -8.61 0.84
N SER A 109 -0.56 -7.36 1.03
CA SER A 109 -0.82 -6.25 0.09
C SER A 109 -0.17 -6.41 -1.28
N SER A 110 0.87 -7.23 -1.37
CA SER A 110 1.60 -7.48 -2.62
C SER A 110 1.09 -8.70 -3.38
N THR A 111 0.10 -9.42 -2.84
CA THR A 111 -0.45 -10.63 -3.44
C THR A 111 -1.90 -10.43 -3.85
N LYS A 112 -2.36 -11.17 -4.85
CA LYS A 112 -3.78 -11.20 -5.27
C LYS A 112 -4.57 -12.27 -4.51
N MET A 113 -4.24 -12.47 -3.24
CA MET A 113 -4.79 -13.56 -2.42
C MET A 113 -6.21 -13.27 -1.93
N ALA A 114 -6.54 -12.00 -1.69
CA ALA A 114 -7.90 -11.60 -1.32
C ALA A 114 -8.79 -11.53 -2.56
N GLY A 115 -9.93 -12.21 -2.48
CA GLY A 115 -11.03 -12.10 -3.43
C GLY A 115 -11.67 -10.71 -3.45
N TYR A 116 -12.66 -10.53 -4.32
CA TYR A 116 -13.45 -9.30 -4.34
C TYR A 116 -14.18 -9.14 -3.00
N GLN A 117 -14.09 -7.96 -2.37
CA GLN A 117 -14.64 -7.64 -1.03
C GLN A 117 -13.98 -8.32 0.18
N GLU A 118 -12.87 -9.04 -0.02
CA GLU A 118 -12.06 -9.56 1.10
C GLU A 118 -11.00 -8.52 1.53
N ASP A 119 -10.69 -8.48 2.84
CA ASP A 119 -9.72 -7.52 3.41
C ASP A 119 -8.33 -8.18 3.51
N GLU A 120 -7.34 -7.68 2.76
CA GLU A 120 -5.98 -8.22 2.82
C GLU A 120 -5.36 -8.07 4.23
N LEU A 121 -5.81 -7.13 5.07
CA LEU A 121 -5.35 -7.02 6.46
C LEU A 121 -5.86 -8.17 7.34
N GLU A 122 -7.05 -8.72 7.05
CA GLU A 122 -7.57 -9.91 7.71
C GLU A 122 -6.77 -11.14 7.30
N PHE A 123 -6.45 -11.26 6.01
CA PHE A 123 -5.55 -12.31 5.52
C PHE A 123 -4.17 -12.24 6.17
N ALA A 124 -3.60 -11.04 6.33
CA ALA A 124 -2.34 -10.84 7.05
C ALA A 124 -2.43 -11.34 8.51
N GLY A 125 -3.56 -11.12 9.18
CA GLY A 125 -3.82 -11.67 10.51
C GLY A 125 -3.88 -13.20 10.53
N GLY A 126 -4.48 -13.80 9.51
CA GLY A 126 -4.49 -15.25 9.30
C GLY A 126 -3.09 -15.84 9.15
N LEU A 127 -2.27 -15.27 8.26
CA LEU A 127 -0.86 -15.66 8.07
C LEU A 127 -0.02 -15.53 9.34
N ARG A 128 -0.31 -14.50 10.14
CA ARG A 128 0.37 -14.24 11.42
C ARG A 128 -0.07 -15.18 12.54
N GLY A 129 -1.16 -15.93 12.35
CA GLY A 129 -1.79 -16.75 13.41
C GLY A 129 -2.45 -15.93 14.53
N ARG A 130 -2.62 -14.62 14.35
CA ARG A 130 -3.30 -13.72 15.28
C ARG A 130 -3.78 -12.46 14.58
N ALA A 131 -4.90 -11.91 15.04
CA ALA A 131 -5.46 -10.67 14.50
C ALA A 131 -4.42 -9.54 14.44
N LEU A 132 -4.46 -8.79 13.33
CA LEU A 132 -3.63 -7.60 13.14
C LEU A 132 -4.16 -6.47 14.04
N GLU A 133 -3.26 -5.81 14.78
CA GLU A 133 -3.65 -4.61 15.54
C GLU A 133 -3.78 -3.46 14.54
N VAL A 134 -5.00 -2.96 14.36
CA VAL A 134 -5.31 -1.84 13.46
C VAL A 134 -5.86 -0.66 14.25
N VAL A 135 -5.60 0.55 13.74
CA VAL A 135 -6.07 1.82 14.29
C VAL A 135 -6.78 2.62 13.21
N LYS A 136 -7.67 3.52 13.61
CA LYS A 136 -8.38 4.40 12.68
C LYS A 136 -7.49 5.57 12.26
N CYS A 137 -7.48 5.92 10.98
CA CYS A 137 -6.87 7.15 10.47
C CYS A 137 -7.33 8.42 11.25
N GLU A 138 -6.51 9.47 11.24
CA GLU A 138 -6.86 10.76 11.82
C GLU A 138 -7.90 11.54 11.00
N THR A 139 -7.88 11.42 9.68
CA THR A 139 -8.73 12.22 8.75
C THR A 139 -9.83 11.41 8.07
N SER A 140 -9.85 10.08 8.24
CA SER A 140 -10.81 9.19 7.60
C SER A 140 -11.24 8.02 8.49
N ASP A 141 -12.20 7.23 8.02
CA ASP A 141 -12.66 6.00 8.69
C ASP A 141 -11.81 4.77 8.35
N ILE A 142 -10.80 4.94 7.48
CA ILE A 142 -9.89 3.87 7.07
C ILE A 142 -9.14 3.33 8.29
N ARG A 143 -8.99 2.01 8.34
CA ARG A 143 -8.21 1.30 9.36
C ARG A 143 -6.85 0.92 8.80
N VAL A 144 -5.80 1.22 9.56
CA VAL A 144 -4.39 1.03 9.15
C VAL A 144 -3.63 0.25 10.22
N PRO A 145 -2.53 -0.44 9.86
CA PRO A 145 -1.71 -1.18 10.83
C PRO A 145 -1.15 -0.28 11.94
N ALA A 146 -1.41 -0.65 13.20
CA ALA A 146 -0.99 0.13 14.38
C ALA A 146 0.54 0.19 14.58
N HIS A 147 1.28 -0.69 13.89
CA HIS A 147 2.72 -0.82 14.05
C HIS A 147 3.51 -0.34 12.83
N ALA A 148 2.89 0.33 11.88
CA ALA A 148 3.63 0.98 10.78
C ALA A 148 4.68 1.99 11.31
N GLU A 149 5.67 2.28 10.48
CA GLU A 149 6.67 3.32 10.74
C GLU A 149 6.10 4.71 10.44
N MET A 150 5.26 4.81 9.41
CA MET A 150 4.55 6.02 9.02
C MET A 150 3.23 5.68 8.34
N ILE A 151 2.21 6.49 8.62
CA ILE A 151 0.93 6.52 7.91
C ILE A 151 0.79 7.90 7.25
N ILE A 152 0.53 7.90 5.95
CA ILE A 152 0.24 9.11 5.17
C ILE A 152 -1.23 9.03 4.77
N GLU A 153 -2.02 10.01 5.16
CA GLU A 153 -3.46 10.06 4.91
C GLU A 153 -3.79 11.23 4.00
N GLY A 154 -4.69 11.02 3.06
CA GLY A 154 -5.08 12.07 2.13
C GLY A 154 -6.30 11.73 1.29
N GLU A 155 -6.53 12.59 0.31
CA GLU A 155 -7.64 12.49 -0.63
C GLU A 155 -7.10 12.48 -2.05
N VAL A 156 -7.60 11.55 -2.86
CA VAL A 156 -7.34 11.45 -4.30
C VAL A 156 -8.51 12.11 -5.04
N PRO A 157 -8.30 13.26 -5.69
CA PRO A 157 -9.28 13.80 -6.61
C PRO A 157 -9.52 12.82 -7.76
N LEU A 158 -10.79 12.58 -8.08
CA LEU A 158 -11.17 11.58 -9.08
C LEU A 158 -11.40 12.19 -10.45
N ASP A 159 -11.62 13.50 -10.57
CA ASP A 159 -11.87 14.21 -11.83
C ASP A 159 -10.61 14.79 -12.49
N GLU A 160 -9.50 14.81 -11.79
CA GLU A 160 -8.21 15.29 -12.26
C GLU A 160 -7.10 14.26 -12.01
N GLY A 161 -5.96 14.45 -12.67
CA GLY A 161 -4.82 13.56 -12.57
C GLY A 161 -3.52 14.28 -12.87
N LEU A 162 -2.41 13.61 -12.54
CA LEU A 162 -1.06 14.09 -12.79
C LEU A 162 -0.25 13.01 -13.51
N ASP A 163 0.63 13.44 -14.40
CA ASP A 163 1.53 12.54 -15.08
C ASP A 163 2.51 11.93 -14.08
N GLU A 164 2.64 10.60 -14.09
CA GLU A 164 3.51 9.82 -13.20
C GLU A 164 4.55 9.06 -14.02
N GLY A 165 5.76 8.89 -13.48
CA GLY A 165 6.86 8.25 -14.21
C GLY A 165 7.56 9.20 -15.20
N PRO A 166 8.56 8.70 -15.96
CA PRO A 166 9.00 7.30 -16.06
C PRO A 166 9.54 6.70 -14.76
N TYR A 167 9.55 5.36 -14.68
CA TYR A 167 9.95 4.61 -13.48
C TYR A 167 10.61 3.26 -13.84
N GLY A 168 11.69 2.90 -13.16
CA GLY A 168 12.37 1.61 -13.32
C GLY A 168 11.51 0.44 -12.87
N GLU A 169 11.03 -0.36 -13.82
CA GLU A 169 10.07 -1.45 -13.60
C GLU A 169 10.73 -2.72 -13.06
N MET A 170 9.89 -3.59 -12.50
CA MET A 170 10.30 -4.90 -11.95
C MET A 170 11.11 -5.77 -12.93
N TYR A 171 10.85 -5.64 -14.23
CA TYR A 171 11.49 -6.44 -15.27
C TYR A 171 12.83 -5.88 -15.77
N GLY A 172 13.32 -4.80 -15.15
CA GLY A 172 14.65 -4.24 -15.47
C GLY A 172 14.67 -3.24 -16.62
N TYR A 173 13.51 -2.79 -17.10
CA TYR A 173 13.41 -1.71 -18.09
C TYR A 173 12.81 -0.44 -17.47
N LEU A 174 13.03 0.70 -18.12
CA LEU A 174 12.39 1.96 -17.75
C LEU A 174 10.96 2.00 -18.31
N GLY A 175 9.97 1.99 -17.43
CA GLY A 175 8.57 2.09 -17.79
C GLY A 175 8.20 3.47 -18.32
N PRO A 176 7.22 3.57 -19.23
CA PRO A 176 6.80 4.85 -19.79
C PRO A 176 6.11 5.70 -18.73
N MET A 177 6.08 7.01 -19.00
CA MET A 177 5.23 7.95 -18.27
C MET A 177 3.75 7.55 -18.42
N LYS A 178 3.01 7.61 -17.33
CA LYS A 178 1.57 7.33 -17.22
C LYS A 178 0.84 8.68 -17.18
N PRO A 179 0.19 9.11 -18.27
CA PRO A 179 -0.50 10.39 -18.29
C PRO A 179 -1.78 10.34 -17.45
N ASN A 180 -2.14 11.47 -16.85
CA ASN A 180 -3.40 11.63 -16.09
C ASN A 180 -3.62 10.52 -15.04
N ASN A 181 -2.58 10.17 -14.30
CA ASN A 181 -2.64 9.16 -13.24
C ASN A 181 -3.18 9.75 -11.94
N PHE A 182 -3.55 8.89 -11.00
CA PHE A 182 -4.07 9.35 -9.71
C PHE A 182 -2.99 10.02 -8.88
N TYR A 183 -3.38 11.06 -8.15
CA TYR A 183 -2.54 11.68 -7.15
C TYR A 183 -3.35 11.98 -5.89
N MET A 184 -2.65 12.02 -4.76
CA MET A 184 -3.20 12.24 -3.44
C MET A 184 -2.70 13.57 -2.89
N ASN A 185 -3.64 14.40 -2.43
CA ASN A 185 -3.38 15.55 -1.59
C ASN A 185 -3.25 15.07 -0.14
N ILE A 186 -2.09 15.27 0.46
CA ILE A 186 -1.80 14.82 1.82
C ILE A 186 -2.50 15.73 2.82
N GLN A 187 -3.27 15.13 3.73
CA GLN A 187 -3.94 15.83 4.82
C GLN A 187 -3.23 15.65 6.16
N CYS A 188 -2.64 14.48 6.38
CA CYS A 188 -2.02 14.12 7.65
C CYS A 188 -0.88 13.12 7.44
N ILE A 189 0.24 13.32 8.14
CA ILE A 189 1.32 12.34 8.24
C ILE A 189 1.50 12.00 9.71
N THR A 190 1.33 10.74 10.09
CA THR A 190 1.64 10.25 11.44
C THR A 190 2.81 9.29 11.36
N HIS A 191 3.87 9.53 12.14
CA HIS A 191 5.08 8.72 12.07
C HIS A 191 5.73 8.52 13.44
N ARG A 192 6.57 7.48 13.55
CA ARG A 192 7.45 7.28 14.70
C ARG A 192 8.51 8.37 14.75
N GLU A 193 9.07 8.67 15.92
CA GLU A 193 10.11 9.71 16.09
C GLU A 193 11.25 9.62 15.06
N LYS A 194 11.71 8.40 14.75
CA LYS A 194 12.74 8.10 13.75
C LYS A 194 12.25 6.99 12.82
N PRO A 195 11.40 7.31 11.83
CA PRO A 195 10.73 6.28 11.04
C PRO A 195 11.72 5.62 10.09
N TRP A 196 11.65 4.30 9.98
CA TRP A 196 12.40 3.58 8.95
C TRP A 196 11.71 3.70 7.60
N ILE A 197 12.49 4.04 6.58
CA ILE A 197 12.02 4.07 5.19
C ILE A 197 12.48 2.78 4.52
N LEU A 198 11.52 1.95 4.12
CA LEU A 198 11.77 0.75 3.34
C LEU A 198 11.77 1.09 1.85
N ASN A 199 12.69 0.50 1.09
CA ASN A 199 12.82 0.72 -0.33
C ASN A 199 13.18 -0.58 -1.07
N SER A 200 12.66 -0.73 -2.28
CA SER A 200 13.04 -1.77 -3.24
C SER A 200 13.75 -1.14 -4.44
N PHE A 201 14.97 -1.57 -4.76
CA PHE A 201 15.73 -1.09 -5.92
C PHE A 201 15.24 -1.73 -7.24
N THR A 202 14.05 -1.34 -7.69
CA THR A 202 13.47 -1.76 -8.98
C THR A 202 14.22 -1.15 -10.17
N GLY A 203 14.20 -1.82 -11.32
CA GLY A 203 15.03 -1.49 -12.47
C GLY A 203 16.42 -2.12 -12.38
N LEU A 204 17.27 -1.62 -11.48
CA LEU A 204 18.69 -2.00 -11.37
C LEU A 204 18.92 -3.45 -10.93
N THR A 205 18.04 -4.02 -10.10
CA THR A 205 18.16 -5.40 -9.62
C THR A 205 16.85 -6.16 -9.75
N CYS A 206 16.92 -7.42 -10.21
CA CYS A 206 15.80 -8.36 -10.24
C CYS A 206 15.53 -8.94 -8.83
N ALA A 207 15.51 -8.10 -7.79
CA ALA A 207 15.55 -8.54 -6.40
C ALA A 207 14.16 -8.90 -5.85
N MET A 208 13.42 -7.94 -5.29
CA MET A 208 12.26 -8.25 -4.44
C MET A 208 10.94 -8.45 -5.19
N PRO A 209 10.51 -7.55 -6.10
CA PRO A 209 9.15 -7.65 -6.64
C PRO A 209 8.98 -8.84 -7.59
N ARG A 210 10.07 -9.31 -8.22
CA ARG A 210 10.04 -10.54 -9.04
C ARG A 210 9.87 -11.81 -8.21
N ILE A 211 10.51 -11.90 -7.03
CA ILE A 211 10.39 -13.08 -6.15
C ILE A 211 8.97 -13.16 -5.59
N LEU A 212 8.45 -12.04 -5.07
CA LEU A 212 7.10 -11.99 -4.52
C LEU A 212 6.03 -12.10 -5.62
N GLY A 213 6.27 -11.49 -6.78
CA GLY A 213 5.42 -11.61 -7.97
C GLY A 213 5.34 -13.04 -8.49
N ARG A 214 6.46 -13.76 -8.63
CA ARG A 214 6.45 -15.18 -9.02
C ARG A 214 5.70 -16.05 -8.01
N THR A 215 6.05 -15.94 -6.72
CA THR A 215 5.42 -16.76 -5.67
C THR A 215 3.92 -16.50 -5.50
N SER A 216 3.45 -15.28 -5.79
CA SER A 216 2.03 -14.92 -5.74
C SER A 216 1.23 -15.27 -7.01
N HIS A 217 1.87 -15.34 -8.18
CA HIS A 217 1.22 -15.79 -9.42
C HIS A 217 1.26 -17.31 -9.58
N ASP A 218 2.18 -17.99 -8.90
CA ASP A 218 2.19 -19.44 -8.71
C ASP A 218 1.22 -19.85 -7.58
N VAL A 219 -0.05 -19.48 -7.73
CA VAL A 219 -1.18 -19.86 -6.85
C VAL A 219 -1.21 -21.37 -6.48
N PRO A 220 -0.78 -22.33 -7.34
CA PRO A 220 -0.70 -23.73 -6.96
C PRO A 220 0.20 -23.99 -5.74
N ALA A 221 1.25 -23.19 -5.53
CA ALA A 221 2.14 -23.33 -4.38
C ALA A 221 1.47 -22.89 -3.08
N VAL A 222 0.53 -21.94 -3.13
CA VAL A 222 -0.20 -21.48 -1.94
C VAL A 222 -1.29 -22.47 -1.54
N GLU A 223 -1.95 -23.12 -2.50
CA GLU A 223 -2.82 -24.29 -2.23
C GLU A 223 -2.02 -25.45 -1.61
N GLU A 224 -0.82 -25.73 -2.10
CA GLU A 224 0.06 -26.74 -1.49
C GLU A 224 0.50 -26.36 -0.08
N ILE A 225 0.86 -25.10 0.15
CA ILE A 225 1.21 -24.58 1.48
C ILE A 225 0.00 -24.65 2.43
N TRP A 226 -1.19 -24.28 1.95
CA TRP A 226 -2.43 -24.39 2.72
C TRP A 226 -2.79 -25.85 3.03
N ARG A 227 -2.64 -26.77 2.06
CA ARG A 227 -2.81 -28.22 2.29
C ARG A 227 -1.72 -28.81 3.19
N PHE A 228 -0.52 -28.26 3.17
CA PHE A 228 0.59 -28.68 4.02
C PHE A 228 0.36 -28.26 5.47
N PHE A 229 0.00 -26.99 5.71
CA PHE A 229 -0.31 -26.49 7.05
C PHE A 229 -1.67 -26.99 7.58
N GLY A 230 -2.68 -27.11 6.71
CA GLY A 230 -3.99 -27.70 7.05
C GLY A 230 -3.85 -29.16 7.53
N ARG A 231 -2.99 -29.96 6.89
CA ARG A 231 -2.68 -31.31 7.36
C ARG A 231 -1.95 -31.34 8.71
N GLN A 232 -1.11 -30.35 9.01
CA GLN A 232 -0.45 -30.26 10.32
C GLN A 232 -1.44 -29.86 11.44
N LEU A 233 -2.41 -28.99 11.14
CA LEU A 233 -3.41 -28.52 12.11
C LEU A 233 -4.57 -29.50 12.33
N HIS A 234 -4.91 -30.32 11.33
CA HIS A 234 -6.01 -31.31 11.40
C HIS A 234 -5.54 -32.77 11.51
N GLY A 235 -4.30 -33.01 11.94
CA GLY A 235 -3.80 -34.37 12.19
C GLY A 235 -3.74 -35.27 10.94
N GLY A 236 -3.45 -34.68 9.79
CA GLY A 236 -3.20 -35.40 8.53
C GLY A 236 -4.39 -35.57 7.59
N ARG A 237 -5.56 -35.00 7.88
CA ARG A 237 -6.71 -35.00 6.96
C ARG A 237 -6.74 -33.74 6.10
N ASP A 238 -7.10 -33.89 4.82
CA ASP A 238 -7.32 -32.76 3.92
C ASP A 238 -8.56 -31.99 4.38
N PRO A 239 -8.53 -30.64 4.40
CA PRO A 239 -9.72 -29.86 4.72
C PRO A 239 -10.74 -30.01 3.57
N SER A 240 -11.96 -30.41 3.92
CA SER A 240 -13.12 -30.54 3.01
C SER A 240 -13.63 -29.20 2.53
#